data_AF-A0A842SJS6-F1
#
_entry.id   AF-A0A842SJS6-F1
#
_cell.length_a   1.000
_cell.length_b   1.000
_cell.length_c   1.000
_cell.angle_alpha   90.00
_cell.angle_beta   90.00
_cell.angle_gamma   90.00
#
_symmetry.space_group_name_H-M   'P 1'
#
loop_
_entity.id
_entity.type
_entity.pdbx_description
1 polymer ?
#
loop_
_entity_poly.entity_id
_entity_poly.type
_entity_poly.pdbx_seq_one_letter_code
_entity_poly.pdbx_strand_id
1 'polypeptide(L)'
;MNPKKLKSVLALTILVTSIFATFGLQAVQAIHDPTWYNRVEGVLTSDSYDFFPYDEKSVDFGYSKFGELIWWDDDEFLGTGLQYPGIDYVGEVEQYDGSPSRDPFGNEQINKDLWLNGWFMEVRYTHRSERDRRLLAMAMFADMTTSGQAWINGFDISGGRDFTDSPYGGRKTTGYAETEDPVILYDGPRKYIVETLTHVYDWEDDGNGVVDHPLETWGLVDVKLTFIFNKVKKQVIILKDIKQVIDGKELDSPLDIQFSNREEWDLGPYPDYASYAHFWHQYNETCYGPDWHMAPGLMREYINVTVVDPNPNNPYTFNPLLPDDAGDWDWPAVAGSVRVYLNGMFLEEGIARDYEVLSSYTAEEALEIKLHPRSGPIKEDDEIVVVFKVWKHVCPDHFDDYNDDRPWRNGVPHLYDMVQVISEDKEFVGWKAFWPVLSDYTPDGWSMWWDPLIWVNEDEMSTEPDIPFTIGEWDFMLGKGYPPQFRGVEVVGLTDLHDATDDNFDEADVGT
;
A
#
# COMPACT_ATOMS: atom_id res chain seq x y z
N MET A 1 26.59 7.23 63.43
CA MET A 1 25.37 7.72 62.75
C MET A 1 24.14 7.23 63.53
N ASN A 2 23.17 8.09 63.85
CA ASN A 2 22.03 7.72 64.72
C ASN A 2 21.16 6.64 64.04
N PRO A 3 20.86 5.50 64.68
CA PRO A 3 20.12 4.39 64.05
C PRO A 3 18.72 4.79 63.56
N LYS A 4 18.13 5.86 64.10
CA LYS A 4 16.87 6.43 63.58
C LYS A 4 17.06 7.21 62.27
N LYS A 5 18.21 7.85 62.06
CA LYS A 5 18.53 8.56 60.81
C LYS A 5 18.93 7.61 59.67
N LEU A 6 19.56 6.47 59.97
CA LEU A 6 19.89 5.45 58.96
C LEU A 6 18.64 4.74 58.41
N LYS A 7 17.62 4.50 59.25
CA LYS A 7 16.35 3.89 58.82
C LYS A 7 15.49 4.84 57.96
N SER A 8 15.52 6.14 58.23
CA SER A 8 14.83 7.12 57.39
C SER A 8 15.51 7.35 56.04
N VAL A 9 16.85 7.24 55.98
CA VAL A 9 17.57 7.30 54.70
C VAL A 9 17.33 6.04 53.88
N LEU A 10 17.38 4.84 54.46
CA LEU A 10 17.07 3.60 53.72
C LEU A 10 15.62 3.54 53.21
N ALA A 11 14.65 4.02 53.99
CA ALA A 11 13.24 4.04 53.57
C ALA A 11 13.00 5.06 52.44
N LEU A 12 13.70 6.20 52.45
CA LEU A 12 13.61 7.20 51.37
C LEU A 12 14.34 6.73 50.12
N THR A 13 15.46 6.00 50.24
CA THR A 13 16.17 5.46 49.08
C THR A 13 15.38 4.36 48.39
N ILE A 14 14.69 3.48 49.13
CA ILE A 14 13.83 2.43 48.56
C ILE A 14 12.58 3.02 47.88
N LEU A 15 12.00 4.10 48.43
CA LEU A 15 10.86 4.78 47.82
C LEU A 15 11.25 5.55 46.55
N VAL A 16 12.47 6.09 46.50
CA VAL A 16 13.00 6.79 45.31
C VAL A 16 13.40 5.80 44.22
N THR A 17 14.01 4.64 44.53
CA THR A 17 14.25 3.60 43.50
C THR A 17 12.97 2.97 42.95
N SER A 18 11.87 2.90 43.73
CA SER A 18 10.58 2.41 43.21
C SER A 18 9.86 3.41 42.29
N ILE A 19 10.13 4.72 42.41
CA ILE A 19 9.52 5.75 41.55
C ILE A 19 10.31 5.90 40.23
N PHE A 20 11.62 5.60 40.23
CA PHE A 20 12.43 5.58 39.00
C PHE A 20 12.36 4.25 38.24
N ALA A 21 11.81 3.18 38.81
CA ALA A 21 11.61 1.91 38.11
C ALA A 21 10.34 1.86 37.24
N THR A 22 9.47 2.86 37.33
CA THR A 22 8.20 2.92 36.59
C THR A 22 8.23 3.88 35.39
N PHE A 23 9.34 4.56 35.12
CA PHE A 23 9.52 5.36 33.91
C PHE A 23 10.48 4.64 32.97
N GLY A 24 9.93 4.09 31.88
CA GLY A 24 10.67 3.38 30.85
C GLY A 24 10.58 1.85 30.94
N LEU A 25 9.39 1.29 31.16
CA LEU A 25 9.10 0.02 30.51
C LEU A 25 8.92 0.34 29.03
N GLN A 26 10.00 0.32 28.25
CA GLN A 26 9.84 0.08 26.82
C GLN A 26 9.05 -1.23 26.73
N ALA A 27 7.87 -1.20 26.12
CA ALA A 27 7.18 -2.42 25.79
C ALA A 27 8.20 -3.28 25.02
N VAL A 28 8.49 -4.48 25.53
CA VAL A 28 9.28 -5.45 24.80
C VAL A 28 8.44 -5.77 23.57
N GLN A 29 8.75 -5.16 22.43
CA GLN A 29 8.15 -5.52 21.16
C GLN A 29 8.40 -7.02 20.96
N ALA A 30 7.33 -7.77 20.72
CA ALA A 30 7.47 -9.18 20.37
C ALA A 30 8.29 -9.26 19.07
N ILE A 31 9.47 -9.88 19.14
CA ILE A 31 10.41 -9.96 18.03
C ILE A 31 9.83 -10.84 16.92
N HIS A 32 9.10 -11.89 17.27
CA HIS A 32 8.40 -12.74 16.32
C HIS A 32 7.39 -13.58 17.10
N ASP A 33 6.24 -13.85 16.50
CA ASP A 33 5.25 -14.79 17.03
C ASP A 33 4.75 -15.68 15.88
N PRO A 34 5.06 -16.98 15.89
CA PRO A 34 4.61 -17.90 14.84
C PRO A 34 3.09 -17.95 14.67
N THR A 35 2.32 -17.59 15.70
CA THR A 35 0.84 -17.58 15.62
C THR A 35 0.28 -16.50 14.69
N TRP A 36 1.12 -15.56 14.26
CA TRP A 36 0.75 -14.54 13.28
C TRP A 36 0.60 -15.09 11.86
N TYR A 37 1.11 -16.28 11.59
CA TYR A 37 1.23 -16.85 10.25
C TYR A 37 0.38 -18.10 10.12
N ASN A 38 -0.29 -18.26 8.98
CA ASN A 38 -1.06 -19.47 8.67
C ASN A 38 -0.85 -19.91 7.22
N ARG A 39 -0.87 -21.22 7.00
CA ARG A 39 -0.78 -21.87 5.69
C ARG A 39 -2.05 -22.65 5.40
N VAL A 40 -2.51 -22.61 4.15
CA VAL A 40 -3.69 -23.31 3.66
C VAL A 40 -3.33 -24.06 2.40
N GLU A 41 -3.52 -25.38 2.43
CA GLU A 41 -3.20 -26.27 1.32
C GLU A 41 -4.27 -26.21 0.22
N GLY A 42 -3.79 -26.22 -1.02
CA GLY A 42 -4.63 -26.50 -2.19
C GLY A 42 -5.00 -27.98 -2.25
N VAL A 43 -6.07 -28.29 -2.99
CA VAL A 43 -6.58 -29.66 -3.13
C VAL A 43 -6.85 -30.02 -4.60
N LEU A 44 -6.33 -29.23 -5.55
CA LEU A 44 -6.54 -29.48 -6.98
C LEU A 44 -5.96 -30.84 -7.39
N THR A 45 -4.77 -31.20 -6.91
CA THR A 45 -4.13 -32.50 -7.21
C THR A 45 -4.96 -33.72 -6.82
N SER A 46 -5.82 -33.58 -5.81
CA SER A 46 -6.67 -34.67 -5.31
C SER A 46 -8.15 -34.51 -5.69
N ASP A 47 -8.51 -33.48 -6.46
CA ASP A 47 -9.89 -33.24 -6.86
C ASP A 47 -10.32 -34.22 -7.95
N SER A 48 -11.57 -34.65 -7.91
CA SER A 48 -12.09 -35.66 -8.84
C SER A 48 -12.75 -35.04 -10.09
N TYR A 49 -12.31 -33.85 -10.51
CA TYR A 49 -12.95 -33.10 -11.59
C TYR A 49 -12.17 -33.22 -12.90
N ASP A 50 -12.64 -34.09 -13.78
CA ASP A 50 -11.94 -34.51 -15.02
C ASP A 50 -11.79 -33.44 -16.13
N PHE A 51 -12.27 -32.21 -15.95
CA PHE A 51 -12.27 -31.16 -16.98
C PHE A 51 -11.45 -29.93 -16.59
N PHE A 52 -10.32 -30.14 -15.91
CA PHE A 52 -9.39 -29.04 -15.67
C PHE A 52 -8.56 -28.77 -16.94
N PRO A 53 -8.45 -27.50 -17.39
CA PRO A 53 -7.73 -27.17 -18.61
C PRO A 53 -6.19 -27.16 -18.46
N TYR A 54 -5.65 -27.36 -17.24
CA TYR A 54 -4.22 -27.29 -16.94
C TYR A 54 -3.76 -28.51 -16.12
N ASP A 55 -2.46 -28.61 -15.83
CA ASP A 55 -1.93 -29.59 -14.88
C ASP A 55 -2.70 -29.53 -13.55
N GLU A 56 -3.16 -30.69 -13.09
CA GLU A 56 -3.86 -30.89 -11.81
C GLU A 56 -2.84 -30.80 -10.65
N LYS A 57 -2.19 -29.66 -10.52
CA LYS A 57 -1.25 -29.33 -9.43
C LYS A 57 -1.85 -28.25 -8.56
N SER A 58 -1.85 -28.46 -7.25
CA SER A 58 -2.33 -27.49 -6.27
C SER A 58 -1.41 -26.26 -6.20
N VAL A 59 -1.98 -25.14 -5.73
CA VAL A 59 -1.22 -24.00 -5.19
C VAL A 59 -1.48 -23.99 -3.69
N ASP A 60 -0.46 -23.74 -2.87
CA ASP A 60 -0.64 -23.47 -1.45
C ASP A 60 -0.58 -21.99 -1.16
N PHE A 61 -1.30 -21.58 -0.12
CA PHE A 61 -1.51 -20.18 0.23
C PHE A 61 -1.04 -19.93 1.66
N GLY A 62 -0.02 -19.09 1.83
CA GLY A 62 0.40 -18.56 3.12
C GLY A 62 -0.08 -17.12 3.33
N TYR A 63 -0.43 -16.80 4.56
CA TYR A 63 -0.76 -15.43 4.94
C TYR A 63 -0.39 -15.11 6.38
N SER A 64 -0.11 -13.83 6.63
CA SER A 64 0.07 -13.29 7.97
C SER A 64 -1.14 -12.48 8.43
N LYS A 65 -1.28 -12.28 9.74
CA LYS A 65 -2.31 -11.39 10.29
C LYS A 65 -2.22 -9.96 9.81
N PHE A 66 -1.04 -9.52 9.33
CA PHE A 66 -0.80 -8.17 8.85
C PHE A 66 -1.25 -7.95 7.41
N GLY A 67 -1.64 -9.03 6.73
CA GLY A 67 -2.13 -8.97 5.36
C GLY A 67 -1.06 -9.25 4.30
N GLU A 68 0.06 -9.85 4.69
CA GLU A 68 1.14 -10.28 3.79
C GLU A 68 0.81 -11.69 3.27
N LEU A 69 1.16 -12.01 2.02
CA LEU A 69 1.07 -13.34 1.41
C LEU A 69 2.27 -14.21 1.83
N ILE A 70 2.50 -14.34 3.13
CA ILE A 70 3.63 -15.07 3.69
C ILE A 70 3.18 -15.88 4.91
N TRP A 71 3.56 -17.14 4.91
CA TRP A 71 3.66 -18.01 6.06
C TRP A 71 5.12 -18.37 6.28
N TRP A 72 5.55 -18.36 7.54
CA TRP A 72 6.91 -18.69 7.94
C TRP A 72 6.90 -19.53 9.21
N ASP A 73 7.71 -20.58 9.24
CA ASP A 73 7.98 -21.40 10.41
C ASP A 73 9.45 -21.34 10.78
N ASP A 74 9.75 -20.72 11.94
CA ASP A 74 11.11 -20.60 12.48
C ASP A 74 11.75 -21.95 12.85
N ASP A 75 10.95 -22.93 13.27
CA ASP A 75 11.45 -24.21 13.77
C ASP A 75 11.85 -25.14 12.61
N GLU A 76 11.07 -25.13 11.53
CA GLU A 76 11.29 -25.96 10.35
C GLU A 76 12.05 -25.25 9.23
N PHE A 77 12.22 -23.92 9.34
CA PHE A 77 12.76 -23.04 8.30
C PHE A 77 11.99 -23.13 6.98
N LEU A 78 10.66 -23.27 7.07
CA LEU A 78 9.78 -23.40 5.92
C LEU A 78 9.04 -22.10 5.63
N GLY A 79 8.85 -21.86 4.34
CA GLY A 79 8.19 -20.68 3.80
C GLY A 79 7.07 -21.07 2.85
N THR A 80 5.96 -20.35 2.89
CA THR A 80 4.91 -20.47 1.88
C THR A 80 4.25 -19.12 1.71
N GLY A 81 4.24 -18.56 0.51
CA GLY A 81 3.37 -17.49 0.10
C GLY A 81 2.36 -17.98 -0.91
N LEU A 82 2.82 -18.21 -2.14
CA LEU A 82 2.00 -18.76 -3.23
C LEU A 82 2.71 -19.92 -3.91
N GLN A 83 2.96 -21.00 -3.18
CA GLN A 83 3.77 -22.12 -3.64
C GLN A 83 3.07 -22.94 -4.74
N TYR A 84 3.76 -23.18 -5.85
CA TYR A 84 3.31 -24.02 -6.96
C TYR A 84 4.43 -24.94 -7.51
N PRO A 85 4.20 -26.27 -7.64
CA PRO A 85 3.08 -26.98 -7.04
C PRO A 85 3.13 -26.89 -5.52
N GLY A 86 1.96 -26.82 -4.90
CA GLY A 86 1.79 -26.93 -3.46
C GLY A 86 2.29 -28.28 -2.94
N ILE A 87 2.51 -28.35 -1.63
CA ILE A 87 2.99 -29.53 -0.93
C ILE A 87 1.81 -30.48 -0.70
N ASP A 88 1.77 -31.59 -1.45
CA ASP A 88 0.79 -32.66 -1.21
C ASP A 88 1.15 -33.50 0.05
N TYR A 89 2.45 -33.63 0.38
CA TYR A 89 2.98 -34.21 1.62
C TYR A 89 4.32 -33.55 2.03
N VAL A 90 4.52 -33.32 3.34
CA VAL A 90 5.77 -32.73 3.88
C VAL A 90 6.99 -33.53 3.41
N GLY A 91 7.91 -32.87 2.70
CA GLY A 91 9.11 -33.46 2.10
C GLY A 91 9.00 -33.90 0.63
N GLU A 92 7.85 -33.69 -0.04
CA GLU A 92 7.68 -34.02 -1.47
C GLU A 92 7.96 -32.86 -2.42
N VAL A 93 7.81 -31.62 -1.96
CA VAL A 93 7.94 -30.41 -2.79
C VAL A 93 8.71 -29.32 -2.04
N GLU A 94 9.89 -29.69 -1.54
CA GLU A 94 10.82 -28.73 -0.92
C GLU A 94 11.27 -27.74 -1.98
N GLN A 95 11.44 -26.46 -1.64
CA GLN A 95 11.75 -25.42 -2.61
C GLN A 95 13.25 -25.35 -2.97
N TYR A 96 14.07 -26.35 -2.63
CA TYR A 96 15.54 -26.34 -2.81
C TYR A 96 16.02 -26.64 -4.24
N ASP A 97 17.32 -26.43 -4.50
CA ASP A 97 18.00 -26.52 -5.79
C ASP A 97 17.50 -27.67 -6.70
N GLY A 98 16.95 -27.32 -7.86
CA GLY A 98 16.37 -28.25 -8.83
C GLY A 98 14.93 -28.69 -8.54
N SER A 99 14.25 -28.06 -7.57
CA SER A 99 12.84 -28.34 -7.25
C SER A 99 11.91 -27.98 -8.41
N PRO A 100 10.87 -28.81 -8.66
CA PRO A 100 9.79 -28.47 -9.58
C PRO A 100 8.82 -27.42 -9.02
N SER A 101 9.11 -26.82 -7.85
CA SER A 101 8.28 -25.81 -7.20
C SER A 101 8.90 -24.44 -7.16
N ARG A 102 8.03 -23.44 -7.20
CA ARG A 102 8.32 -22.02 -7.04
C ARG A 102 7.35 -21.40 -6.06
N ASP A 103 7.85 -20.47 -5.27
CA ASP A 103 7.05 -19.59 -4.44
C ASP A 103 7.64 -18.18 -4.56
N PRO A 104 6.91 -17.21 -5.12
CA PRO A 104 7.45 -15.88 -5.35
C PRO A 104 7.59 -15.05 -4.07
N PHE A 105 6.94 -15.44 -2.96
CA PHE A 105 6.86 -14.60 -1.74
C PHE A 105 7.44 -15.26 -0.49
N GLY A 106 7.49 -16.59 -0.45
CA GLY A 106 8.02 -17.39 0.66
C GLY A 106 9.13 -18.35 0.22
N ASN A 107 10.03 -17.90 -0.65
CA ASN A 107 11.05 -18.75 -1.26
C ASN A 107 12.12 -19.19 -0.25
N GLU A 108 12.13 -20.47 0.13
CA GLU A 108 13.02 -21.03 1.17
C GLU A 108 14.51 -20.98 0.82
N GLN A 109 14.86 -20.76 -0.44
CA GLN A 109 16.24 -20.58 -0.86
C GLN A 109 16.76 -19.16 -0.62
N ILE A 110 15.86 -18.21 -0.44
CA ILE A 110 16.16 -16.80 -0.19
C ILE A 110 16.11 -16.56 1.32
N ASN A 111 17.03 -15.73 1.83
CA ASN A 111 16.94 -15.31 3.22
C ASN A 111 15.62 -14.56 3.41
N LYS A 112 14.79 -15.00 4.35
CA LYS A 112 13.51 -14.37 4.69
C LYS A 112 13.57 -12.87 5.00
N ASP A 113 14.72 -12.33 5.39
CA ASP A 113 14.91 -10.89 5.56
C ASP A 113 14.78 -10.12 4.24
N LEU A 114 14.81 -10.83 3.10
CA LEU A 114 14.59 -10.34 1.75
C LEU A 114 13.21 -10.71 1.20
N TRP A 115 12.30 -11.31 1.97
CA TRP A 115 10.95 -11.58 1.47
C TRP A 115 10.09 -10.32 1.57
N LEU A 116 9.96 -9.59 0.46
CA LEU A 116 9.25 -8.32 0.41
C LEU A 116 7.84 -8.50 -0.18
N ASN A 117 6.86 -8.78 0.69
CA ASN A 117 5.44 -8.80 0.33
C ASN A 117 4.62 -8.03 1.38
N GLY A 118 3.66 -7.21 0.93
CA GLY A 118 2.79 -6.46 1.82
C GLY A 118 2.05 -5.28 1.19
N TRP A 119 1.81 -4.26 1.99
CA TRP A 119 1.12 -3.04 1.58
C TRP A 119 1.70 -1.78 2.23
N PHE A 120 1.45 -0.65 1.56
CA PHE A 120 1.82 0.69 2.00
C PHE A 120 0.61 1.62 1.94
N MET A 121 0.57 2.58 2.84
CA MET A 121 -0.47 3.60 2.90
C MET A 121 0.08 4.94 3.35
N GLU A 122 -0.34 5.98 2.65
CA GLU A 122 -0.20 7.35 3.08
C GLU A 122 -1.57 7.97 3.29
N VAL A 123 -1.73 8.74 4.37
CA VAL A 123 -2.94 9.51 4.66
C VAL A 123 -2.58 10.95 4.96
N ARG A 124 -3.05 11.89 4.13
CA ARG A 124 -2.99 13.34 4.39
C ARG A 124 -4.37 13.87 4.77
N TYR A 125 -4.44 14.71 5.79
CA TYR A 125 -5.70 15.33 6.20
C TYR A 125 -5.50 16.57 7.05
N THR A 126 -6.58 17.29 7.29
CA THR A 126 -6.61 18.43 8.20
C THR A 126 -7.40 18.04 9.44
N HIS A 127 -6.70 17.92 10.57
CA HIS A 127 -7.29 17.76 11.88
C HIS A 127 -7.85 19.10 12.40
N ARG A 128 -8.90 19.05 13.20
CA ARG A 128 -9.59 20.25 13.68
C ARG A 128 -8.73 21.08 14.64
N SER A 129 -7.99 20.44 15.53
CA SER A 129 -7.05 21.13 16.44
C SER A 129 -5.62 21.11 15.90
N GLU A 130 -5.13 19.92 15.54
CA GLU A 130 -3.73 19.69 15.11
C GLU A 130 -3.41 20.14 13.69
N ARG A 131 -4.42 20.56 12.91
CA ARG A 131 -4.27 21.09 11.54
C ARG A 131 -3.60 20.08 10.60
N ASP A 132 -2.47 20.42 10.00
CA ASP A 132 -1.83 19.61 8.95
C ASP A 132 -1.31 18.28 9.48
N ARG A 133 -1.83 17.17 8.94
CA ARG A 133 -1.45 15.82 9.32
C ARG A 133 -1.06 15.00 8.10
N ARG A 134 -0.02 14.20 8.28
CA ARG A 134 0.49 13.21 7.32
C ARG A 134 0.90 11.97 8.09
N LEU A 135 0.30 10.84 7.76
CA LEU A 135 0.61 9.55 8.36
C LEU A 135 1.07 8.57 7.27
N LEU A 136 2.15 7.85 7.56
CA LEU A 136 2.62 6.72 6.76
C LEU A 136 2.43 5.44 7.56
N ALA A 137 1.96 4.37 6.92
CA ALA A 137 1.89 3.04 7.48
C ALA A 137 2.27 2.01 6.40
N MET A 138 3.16 1.10 6.76
CA MET A 138 3.64 0.04 5.89
C MET A 138 3.60 -1.27 6.66
N ALA A 139 2.97 -2.29 6.09
CA ALA A 139 3.06 -3.67 6.58
C ALA A 139 3.68 -4.52 5.48
N MET A 140 5.01 -4.56 5.48
CA MET A 140 5.81 -5.51 4.73
C MET A 140 6.32 -6.59 5.69
N PHE A 141 6.49 -7.82 5.21
CA PHE A 141 7.05 -8.88 6.04
C PHE A 141 8.49 -8.58 6.48
N ALA A 142 9.30 -8.01 5.58
CA ALA A 142 10.68 -7.63 5.85
C ALA A 142 11.03 -6.24 5.28
N ASP A 143 12.21 -5.73 5.65
CA ASP A 143 12.78 -4.46 5.17
C ASP A 143 14.19 -4.61 4.59
N MET A 144 14.51 -5.80 4.07
CA MET A 144 15.85 -6.20 3.61
C MET A 144 16.91 -6.34 4.71
N THR A 145 16.56 -6.03 5.96
CA THR A 145 17.46 -6.14 7.12
C THR A 145 16.90 -7.05 8.20
N THR A 146 15.58 -7.04 8.43
CA THR A 146 14.93 -7.89 9.43
C THR A 146 13.50 -8.24 9.01
N SER A 147 13.15 -9.50 9.21
CA SER A 147 11.82 -10.07 8.91
C SER A 147 10.94 -10.27 10.16
N GLY A 148 9.63 -10.27 9.92
CA GLY A 148 8.63 -10.90 10.78
C GLY A 148 8.43 -10.29 12.18
N GLN A 149 8.78 -9.01 12.37
CA GLN A 149 8.69 -8.29 13.64
C GLN A 149 7.31 -7.69 13.91
N ALA A 150 6.97 -7.41 15.17
CA ALA A 150 5.80 -6.58 15.50
C ALA A 150 5.89 -5.16 14.88
N TRP A 151 4.77 -4.43 14.90
CA TRP A 151 4.72 -3.02 14.49
C TRP A 151 5.73 -2.14 15.22
N ILE A 152 6.45 -1.33 14.45
CA ILE A 152 7.25 -0.20 14.91
C ILE A 152 6.38 1.06 14.80
N ASN A 153 5.86 1.48 15.96
CA ASN A 153 4.99 2.66 16.09
C ASN A 153 5.81 3.93 16.39
N GLY A 154 5.32 5.08 15.93
CA GLY A 154 5.93 6.39 16.14
C GLY A 154 7.25 6.57 15.42
N PHE A 155 7.42 5.94 14.25
CA PHE A 155 8.65 6.05 13.50
C PHE A 155 8.86 7.49 13.02
N ASP A 156 9.97 8.08 13.44
CA ASP A 156 10.32 9.46 13.11
C ASP A 156 11.01 9.56 11.73
N ILE A 157 10.29 10.11 10.76
CA ILE A 157 10.79 10.44 9.41
C ILE A 157 11.37 11.86 9.30
N SER A 158 11.49 12.58 10.42
CA SER A 158 12.10 13.91 10.42
C SER A 158 13.60 13.86 10.10
N GLY A 159 14.14 14.96 9.57
CA GLY A 159 15.56 15.07 9.26
C GLY A 159 16.02 14.27 8.03
N GLY A 160 15.09 13.90 7.15
CA GLY A 160 15.38 13.13 5.92
C GLY A 160 15.51 11.64 6.15
N ARG A 161 14.88 11.14 7.21
CA ARG A 161 14.80 9.70 7.51
C ARG A 161 13.60 9.07 6.84
N ASP A 162 13.68 7.78 6.58
CA ASP A 162 12.62 7.01 5.92
C ASP A 162 12.49 5.60 6.51
N PHE A 163 11.54 4.81 5.98
CA PHE A 163 11.28 3.45 6.47
C PHE A 163 12.39 2.43 6.17
N THR A 164 13.45 2.80 5.45
CA THR A 164 14.65 1.97 5.30
C THR A 164 15.62 2.14 6.47
N ASP A 165 15.44 3.16 7.31
CA ASP A 165 16.29 3.43 8.47
C ASP A 165 15.93 2.58 9.71
N SER A 166 16.91 2.45 10.62
CA SER A 166 16.76 1.81 11.93
C SER A 166 15.75 2.55 12.85
N PRO A 167 14.92 1.87 13.66
CA PRO A 167 14.86 0.42 13.88
C PRO A 167 14.35 -0.34 12.66
N TYR A 168 14.92 -1.53 12.44
CA TYR A 168 14.63 -2.39 11.29
C TYR A 168 13.44 -3.31 11.55
N GLY A 169 12.70 -3.63 10.48
CA GLY A 169 11.51 -4.48 10.42
C GLY A 169 10.49 -3.93 9.42
N GLY A 170 9.88 -4.78 8.59
CA GLY A 170 8.99 -4.34 7.49
C GLY A 170 7.67 -3.68 7.91
N ARG A 171 7.32 -3.67 9.20
CA ARG A 171 6.04 -3.14 9.71
C ARG A 171 6.27 -1.83 10.47
N LYS A 172 6.14 -0.69 9.79
CA LYS A 172 6.45 0.65 10.35
C LYS A 172 5.30 1.62 10.13
N THR A 173 5.09 2.50 11.10
CA THR A 173 4.19 3.64 10.94
C THR A 173 4.70 4.87 11.68
N THR A 174 4.47 6.06 11.11
CA THR A 174 4.72 7.34 11.79
C THR A 174 3.69 7.61 12.89
N GLY A 175 2.57 6.89 12.87
CA GLY A 175 1.52 6.92 13.88
C GLY A 175 1.57 5.71 14.82
N TYR A 176 0.42 5.11 15.07
CA TYR A 176 0.30 3.84 15.78
C TYR A 176 -0.56 2.88 14.97
N ALA A 177 -0.12 1.63 14.89
CA ALA A 177 -0.86 0.56 14.27
C ALA A 177 -0.87 -0.68 15.16
N GLU A 178 -2.00 -1.37 15.15
CA GLU A 178 -2.15 -2.68 15.76
C GLU A 178 -3.04 -3.56 14.90
N THR A 179 -2.81 -4.86 14.96
CA THR A 179 -3.45 -5.83 14.08
C THR A 179 -4.12 -6.90 14.91
N GLU A 180 -5.41 -7.13 14.66
CA GLU A 180 -6.19 -8.19 15.31
C GLU A 180 -5.80 -9.57 14.79
N ASP A 181 -6.14 -10.62 15.55
CA ASP A 181 -5.94 -11.99 15.07
C ASP A 181 -6.88 -12.29 13.88
N PRO A 182 -6.44 -13.08 12.88
CA PRO A 182 -7.24 -13.33 11.70
C PRO A 182 -8.57 -14.01 12.03
N VAL A 183 -9.63 -13.59 11.36
CA VAL A 183 -10.96 -14.17 11.51
C VAL A 183 -11.26 -15.08 10.33
N ILE A 184 -11.32 -16.39 10.58
CA ILE A 184 -11.72 -17.37 9.57
C ILE A 184 -13.23 -17.29 9.37
N LEU A 185 -13.64 -16.74 8.22
CA LEU A 185 -15.05 -16.57 7.85
C LEU A 185 -15.65 -17.85 7.28
N TYR A 186 -14.82 -18.66 6.60
CA TYR A 186 -15.24 -19.92 6.01
C TYR A 186 -14.04 -20.84 5.82
N ASP A 187 -14.14 -22.08 6.29
CA ASP A 187 -13.19 -23.15 5.95
C ASP A 187 -13.99 -24.38 5.52
N GLY A 188 -13.91 -24.68 4.23
CA GLY A 188 -14.58 -25.82 3.64
C GLY A 188 -13.65 -26.62 2.72
N PRO A 189 -14.17 -27.71 2.13
CA PRO A 189 -13.34 -28.63 1.36
C PRO A 189 -12.65 -28.00 0.15
N ARG A 190 -13.28 -27.00 -0.49
CA ARG A 190 -12.77 -26.37 -1.73
C ARG A 190 -12.59 -24.86 -1.62
N LYS A 191 -12.88 -24.25 -0.47
CA LYS A 191 -12.78 -22.80 -0.32
C LYS A 191 -12.40 -22.45 1.11
N TYR A 192 -11.55 -21.46 1.24
CA TYR A 192 -11.11 -20.86 2.48
C TYR A 192 -11.29 -19.35 2.36
N ILE A 193 -11.84 -18.73 3.40
CA ILE A 193 -12.02 -17.29 3.49
C ILE A 193 -11.55 -16.83 4.87
N VAL A 194 -10.59 -15.92 4.89
CA VAL A 194 -10.07 -15.32 6.12
C VAL A 194 -10.02 -13.80 5.96
N GLU A 195 -10.27 -13.11 7.06
CA GLU A 195 -10.19 -11.67 7.15
C GLU A 195 -9.08 -11.26 8.12
N THR A 196 -8.27 -10.29 7.73
CA THR A 196 -7.32 -9.59 8.61
C THR A 196 -7.77 -8.14 8.82
N LEU A 197 -7.43 -7.58 9.97
CA LEU A 197 -7.80 -6.22 10.35
C LEU A 197 -6.64 -5.53 11.05
N THR A 198 -6.16 -4.46 10.44
CA THR A 198 -5.21 -3.53 11.06
C THR A 198 -5.91 -2.20 11.33
N HIS A 199 -5.85 -1.78 12.59
CA HIS A 199 -6.29 -0.46 13.01
C HIS A 199 -5.11 0.52 12.91
N VAL A 200 -5.32 1.64 12.22
CA VAL A 200 -4.31 2.69 12.06
C VAL A 200 -4.80 3.97 12.75
N TYR A 201 -3.92 4.52 13.58
CA TYR A 201 -4.16 5.68 14.41
C TYR A 201 -3.11 6.74 14.12
N ASP A 202 -3.55 7.99 14.12
CA ASP A 202 -2.64 9.12 14.23
C ASP A 202 -2.57 9.57 15.70
N TRP A 203 -1.58 10.39 16.03
CA TRP A 203 -1.26 10.72 17.43
C TRP A 203 -0.66 12.11 17.58
N GLU A 204 -0.68 12.63 18.80
CA GLU A 204 0.01 13.87 19.15
C GLU A 204 0.95 13.58 20.33
N ASP A 205 2.22 13.93 20.17
CA ASP A 205 3.24 13.77 21.22
C ASP A 205 3.02 14.79 22.35
N ASP A 206 2.89 14.31 23.60
CA ASP A 206 2.85 15.17 24.78
C ASP A 206 4.23 15.76 25.19
N GLY A 207 5.26 15.44 24.40
CA GLY A 207 6.63 15.94 24.52
C GLY A 207 7.61 14.89 25.05
N ASN A 208 7.23 13.61 25.05
CA ASN A 208 8.05 12.50 25.51
C ASN A 208 8.67 11.68 24.35
N GLY A 209 8.21 11.91 23.11
CA GLY A 209 8.72 11.27 21.90
C GLY A 209 8.32 9.80 21.73
N VAL A 210 7.27 9.36 22.42
CA VAL A 210 6.76 7.98 22.41
C VAL A 210 5.25 8.01 22.21
N VAL A 211 4.72 7.07 21.41
CA VAL A 211 3.28 6.99 21.20
C VAL A 211 2.58 6.33 22.37
N ASP A 212 1.82 7.10 23.17
CA ASP A 212 1.06 6.58 24.30
C ASP A 212 -0.38 6.19 23.90
N HIS A 213 -0.54 5.01 23.30
CA HIS A 213 -1.85 4.45 22.98
C HIS A 213 -2.57 3.85 24.22
N PRO A 214 -3.87 4.11 24.46
CA PRO A 214 -4.81 4.87 23.62
C PRO A 214 -5.00 6.34 24.05
N LEU A 215 -4.12 6.88 24.90
CA LEU A 215 -4.31 8.21 25.51
C LEU A 215 -4.04 9.37 24.55
N GLU A 216 -3.07 9.19 23.65
CA GLU A 216 -2.56 10.22 22.73
C GLU A 216 -2.89 9.94 21.27
N THR A 217 -3.64 8.88 21.01
CA THR A 217 -3.97 8.41 19.66
C THR A 217 -5.45 8.59 19.36
N TRP A 218 -5.79 8.86 18.11
CA TRP A 218 -7.16 8.78 17.60
C TRP A 218 -7.21 7.88 16.37
N GLY A 219 -8.31 7.14 16.24
CA GLY A 219 -8.49 6.22 15.10
C GLY A 219 -8.53 7.01 13.81
N LEU A 220 -7.80 6.56 12.79
CA LEU A 220 -7.76 7.20 11.48
C LEU A 220 -8.52 6.36 10.46
N VAL A 221 -8.01 5.17 10.18
CA VAL A 221 -8.58 4.21 9.24
C VAL A 221 -8.38 2.76 9.71
N ASP A 222 -9.25 1.89 9.25
CA ASP A 222 -9.08 0.45 9.32
C ASP A 222 -8.67 -0.09 7.95
N VAL A 223 -7.60 -0.89 7.91
CA VAL A 223 -7.17 -1.67 6.75
C VAL A 223 -7.65 -3.10 6.94
N LYS A 224 -8.65 -3.50 6.15
CA LYS A 224 -9.27 -4.83 6.24
C LYS A 224 -9.02 -5.60 4.95
N LEU A 225 -8.29 -6.70 5.04
CA LEU A 225 -8.01 -7.56 3.88
C LEU A 225 -8.78 -8.86 4.02
N THR A 226 -9.62 -9.20 3.03
CA THR A 226 -10.31 -10.48 2.96
C THR A 226 -9.70 -11.35 1.88
N PHE A 227 -9.05 -12.43 2.28
CA PHE A 227 -8.50 -13.43 1.37
C PHE A 227 -9.56 -14.49 1.07
N ILE A 228 -9.82 -14.72 -0.20
CA ILE A 228 -10.74 -15.73 -0.72
C ILE A 228 -9.91 -16.70 -1.55
N PHE A 229 -9.52 -17.80 -0.94
CA PHE A 229 -8.76 -18.86 -1.58
C PHE A 229 -9.69 -20.00 -1.99
N ASN A 230 -9.77 -20.25 -3.29
CA ASN A 230 -10.46 -21.42 -3.80
C ASN A 230 -9.43 -22.55 -3.95
N LYS A 231 -9.48 -23.54 -3.05
CA LYS A 231 -8.45 -24.59 -2.91
C LYS A 231 -8.26 -25.44 -4.18
N VAL A 232 -9.19 -25.36 -5.15
CA VAL A 232 -9.11 -26.04 -6.46
C VAL A 232 -8.80 -25.08 -7.61
N LYS A 233 -8.36 -23.86 -7.29
CA LYS A 233 -7.87 -22.89 -8.25
C LYS A 233 -6.45 -22.50 -7.87
N LYS A 234 -5.74 -21.94 -8.83
CA LYS A 234 -4.35 -21.51 -8.69
C LYS A 234 -4.24 -20.02 -8.36
N GLN A 235 -5.18 -19.49 -7.58
CA GLN A 235 -5.28 -18.06 -7.29
C GLN A 235 -5.97 -17.74 -5.95
N VAL A 236 -5.60 -16.61 -5.38
CA VAL A 236 -6.24 -15.98 -4.22
C VAL A 236 -6.85 -14.66 -4.66
N ILE A 237 -8.09 -14.37 -4.23
CA ILE A 237 -8.71 -13.05 -4.41
C ILE A 237 -8.60 -12.31 -3.08
N ILE A 238 -8.13 -11.07 -3.10
CA ILE A 238 -7.92 -10.22 -1.93
C ILE A 238 -8.82 -9.00 -2.07
N LEU A 239 -9.77 -8.84 -1.16
CA LEU A 239 -10.55 -7.61 -1.04
C LEU A 239 -9.87 -6.70 -0.04
N LYS A 240 -9.44 -5.50 -0.46
CA LYS A 240 -8.73 -4.52 0.36
C LYS A 240 -9.67 -3.36 0.70
N ASP A 241 -10.35 -3.49 1.83
CA ASP A 241 -11.27 -2.46 2.32
C ASP A 241 -10.52 -1.46 3.22
N ILE A 242 -10.43 -0.21 2.78
CA ILE A 242 -9.89 0.91 3.57
C ILE A 242 -11.07 1.72 4.09
N LYS A 243 -11.23 1.82 5.42
CA LYS A 243 -12.41 2.42 6.04
C LYS A 243 -12.04 3.57 6.95
N GLN A 244 -12.72 4.70 6.80
CA GLN A 244 -12.58 5.83 7.71
C GLN A 244 -13.12 5.45 9.10
N VAL A 245 -12.31 5.69 10.13
CA VAL A 245 -12.70 5.52 11.54
C VAL A 245 -12.72 6.84 12.31
N ILE A 246 -11.89 7.82 11.91
CA ILE A 246 -11.83 9.14 12.56
C ILE A 246 -13.20 9.83 12.63
N ASP A 247 -13.51 10.43 13.78
CA ASP A 247 -14.77 11.13 13.99
C ASP A 247 -14.85 12.41 13.14
N GLY A 248 -16.01 12.67 12.52
CA GLY A 248 -16.22 13.88 11.72
C GLY A 248 -16.10 15.21 12.49
N LYS A 249 -16.08 15.17 13.83
CA LYS A 249 -15.77 16.30 14.72
C LYS A 249 -14.29 16.57 14.87
N GLU A 250 -13.44 15.57 14.68
CA GLU A 250 -11.97 15.71 14.69
C GLU A 250 -11.46 16.07 13.30
N LEU A 251 -12.15 15.59 12.28
CA LEU A 251 -11.80 15.83 10.89
C LEU A 251 -12.28 17.23 10.40
N ASP A 252 -11.45 17.97 9.66
CA ASP A 252 -11.77 19.28 9.04
C ASP A 252 -11.79 19.22 7.49
N SER A 253 -10.89 18.44 6.88
CA SER A 253 -10.90 18.09 5.44
C SER A 253 -11.25 16.61 5.22
N PRO A 254 -11.55 16.12 4.02
CA PRO A 254 -11.52 14.68 3.74
C PRO A 254 -10.14 14.07 4.07
N LEU A 255 -10.11 12.74 4.21
CA LEU A 255 -8.88 11.97 4.20
C LEU A 255 -8.45 11.81 2.75
N ASP A 256 -7.25 12.26 2.43
CA ASP A 256 -6.57 12.03 1.17
C ASP A 256 -5.67 10.79 1.35
N ILE A 257 -5.90 9.74 0.57
CA ILE A 257 -5.25 8.44 0.77
C ILE A 257 -4.62 7.95 -0.53
N GLN A 258 -3.38 7.45 -0.39
CA GLN A 258 -2.71 6.58 -1.36
C GLN A 258 -2.51 5.23 -0.70
N PHE A 259 -2.93 4.15 -1.35
CA PHE A 259 -2.80 2.80 -0.82
C PHE A 259 -2.30 1.86 -1.91
N SER A 260 -1.22 1.13 -1.65
CA SER A 260 -0.61 0.22 -2.62
C SER A 260 -0.29 -1.16 -2.05
N ASN A 261 -0.38 -2.18 -2.92
CA ASN A 261 0.30 -3.46 -2.70
C ASN A 261 1.75 -3.38 -3.15
N ARG A 262 2.65 -4.11 -2.49
CA ARG A 262 4.09 -4.08 -2.75
C ARG A 262 4.66 -5.48 -2.64
N GLU A 263 5.12 -6.02 -3.75
CA GLU A 263 5.42 -7.44 -3.84
C GLU A 263 6.59 -7.70 -4.79
N GLU A 264 7.67 -8.22 -4.24
CA GLU A 264 8.77 -8.86 -4.95
C GLU A 264 8.31 -10.22 -5.50
N TRP A 265 8.75 -10.56 -6.72
CA TRP A 265 8.42 -11.81 -7.39
C TRP A 265 9.66 -12.66 -7.62
N ASP A 266 10.01 -13.47 -6.62
CA ASP A 266 11.14 -14.42 -6.64
C ASP A 266 10.82 -15.70 -7.44
N LEU A 267 10.32 -15.53 -8.66
CA LEU A 267 9.72 -16.61 -9.44
C LEU A 267 10.74 -17.40 -10.27
N GLY A 268 11.87 -16.80 -10.61
CA GLY A 268 12.91 -17.45 -11.42
C GLY A 268 13.66 -18.57 -10.70
N PRO A 269 14.50 -19.33 -11.43
CA PRO A 269 15.33 -20.36 -10.83
C PRO A 269 16.50 -19.79 -10.02
N TYR A 270 17.00 -20.58 -9.07
CA TYR A 270 18.30 -20.35 -8.43
C TYR A 270 19.43 -20.24 -9.47
N PRO A 271 20.43 -19.37 -9.28
CA PRO A 271 20.64 -18.46 -8.15
C PRO A 271 20.08 -17.04 -8.35
N ASP A 272 19.57 -16.73 -9.54
CA ASP A 272 19.32 -15.35 -9.95
C ASP A 272 17.87 -14.92 -9.70
N TYR A 273 16.93 -15.89 -9.61
CA TYR A 273 15.49 -15.68 -9.39
C TYR A 273 14.83 -14.78 -10.44
N ALA A 274 15.50 -14.62 -11.57
CA ALA A 274 15.11 -13.62 -12.55
C ALA A 274 13.77 -13.92 -13.22
N SER A 275 13.03 -12.88 -13.54
CA SER A 275 11.72 -13.00 -14.19
C SER A 275 11.43 -11.80 -15.09
N TYR A 276 10.71 -12.04 -16.17
CA TYR A 276 10.15 -11.01 -17.04
C TYR A 276 8.85 -10.50 -16.44
N ALA A 277 8.57 -9.20 -16.54
CA ALA A 277 7.34 -8.64 -16.00
C ALA A 277 6.75 -7.56 -16.91
N HIS A 278 5.44 -7.65 -17.14
CA HIS A 278 4.70 -6.71 -17.96
C HIS A 278 3.42 -6.25 -17.27
N PHE A 279 3.12 -4.95 -17.36
CA PHE A 279 1.91 -4.35 -16.81
C PHE A 279 0.92 -3.96 -17.93
N TRP A 280 -0.18 -4.69 -18.02
CA TRP A 280 -1.29 -4.37 -18.91
C TRP A 280 -2.24 -3.41 -18.21
N HIS A 281 -2.12 -2.11 -18.49
CA HIS A 281 -3.04 -1.10 -17.97
C HIS A 281 -4.30 -1.02 -18.84
N GLN A 282 -5.46 -1.33 -18.25
CA GLN A 282 -6.79 -1.12 -18.82
C GLN A 282 -7.07 -1.84 -20.14
N TYR A 283 -6.35 -2.92 -20.38
CA TYR A 283 -6.45 -3.69 -21.62
C TYR A 283 -7.66 -4.63 -21.64
N ASN A 284 -8.15 -5.03 -20.46
CA ASN A 284 -9.17 -6.06 -20.31
C ASN A 284 -10.41 -5.55 -19.57
N GLU A 285 -11.56 -6.14 -19.92
CA GLU A 285 -12.85 -5.79 -19.36
C GLU A 285 -13.27 -6.71 -18.20
N THR A 286 -14.08 -6.16 -17.29
CA THR A 286 -14.70 -6.90 -16.19
C THR A 286 -16.19 -6.59 -16.05
N CYS A 287 -16.94 -7.53 -15.48
CA CYS A 287 -18.36 -7.31 -15.17
C CYS A 287 -18.59 -6.37 -13.96
N TYR A 288 -17.52 -5.99 -13.26
CA TYR A 288 -17.57 -5.03 -12.15
C TYR A 288 -17.35 -3.61 -12.65
N GLY A 289 -18.22 -2.69 -12.25
CA GLY A 289 -18.16 -1.28 -12.67
C GLY A 289 -18.74 -0.38 -11.59
N PRO A 290 -19.29 0.79 -11.94
CA PRO A 290 -19.71 1.81 -10.96
C PRO A 290 -20.71 1.27 -9.93
N ASP A 291 -21.60 0.37 -10.33
CA ASP A 291 -22.63 -0.22 -9.45
C ASP A 291 -22.05 -1.15 -8.35
N TRP A 292 -20.80 -1.57 -8.50
CA TRP A 292 -20.10 -2.44 -7.55
C TRP A 292 -19.15 -1.69 -6.63
N HIS A 293 -19.02 -0.37 -6.78
CA HIS A 293 -18.06 0.43 -6.04
C HIS A 293 -18.68 1.70 -5.44
N MET A 294 -18.11 2.20 -4.34
CA MET A 294 -18.60 3.43 -3.70
C MET A 294 -17.87 4.69 -4.19
N ALA A 295 -16.65 4.56 -4.72
CA ALA A 295 -15.89 5.71 -5.17
C ALA A 295 -16.61 6.45 -6.31
N PRO A 296 -16.69 7.79 -6.23
CA PRO A 296 -17.36 8.61 -7.25
C PRO A 296 -16.63 8.64 -8.60
N GLY A 297 -15.37 8.22 -8.61
CA GLY A 297 -14.47 8.25 -9.76
C GLY A 297 -13.08 7.81 -9.32
N LEU A 298 -12.20 7.63 -10.29
CA LEU A 298 -10.78 7.39 -10.05
C LEU A 298 -10.07 8.74 -9.88
N MET A 299 -9.03 8.75 -9.06
CA MET A 299 -8.24 9.95 -8.77
C MET A 299 -6.75 9.60 -8.88
N ARG A 300 -5.90 10.62 -9.05
CA ARG A 300 -4.44 10.48 -9.03
C ARG A 300 -3.81 11.74 -8.44
N GLU A 301 -2.79 11.55 -7.59
CA GLU A 301 -2.05 12.61 -6.93
C GLU A 301 -0.94 13.18 -7.79
N TYR A 302 -0.76 14.49 -7.64
CA TYR A 302 0.31 15.26 -8.24
C TYR A 302 0.91 16.19 -7.19
N ILE A 303 2.23 16.37 -7.30
CA ILE A 303 2.99 17.32 -6.49
C ILE A 303 3.64 18.33 -7.43
N ASN A 304 3.33 19.60 -7.24
CA ASN A 304 3.95 20.69 -7.99
C ASN A 304 4.83 21.52 -7.06
N VAL A 305 6.09 21.72 -7.44
CA VAL A 305 7.04 22.58 -6.72
C VAL A 305 7.35 23.78 -7.60
N THR A 306 7.08 24.98 -7.07
CA THR A 306 7.32 26.25 -7.74
C THR A 306 8.24 27.12 -6.89
N VAL A 307 9.31 27.65 -7.48
CA VAL A 307 10.14 28.69 -6.85
C VAL A 307 9.66 30.06 -7.34
N VAL A 308 9.40 30.97 -6.41
CA VAL A 308 8.81 32.27 -6.72
C VAL A 308 9.80 33.18 -7.47
N ASP A 309 9.32 33.71 -8.60
CA ASP A 309 10.05 34.64 -9.45
C ASP A 309 10.46 35.96 -8.75
N PRO A 310 11.48 36.67 -9.27
CA PRO A 310 11.86 38.00 -8.78
C PRO A 310 10.73 39.03 -8.85
N ASN A 311 10.59 39.83 -7.78
CA ASN A 311 9.55 40.85 -7.61
C ASN A 311 8.11 40.30 -7.68
N PRO A 312 7.72 39.37 -6.79
CA PRO A 312 6.39 38.76 -6.84
C PRO A 312 5.26 39.74 -6.56
N ASN A 313 4.14 39.54 -7.24
CA ASN A 313 2.89 40.19 -6.89
C ASN A 313 2.40 39.68 -5.53
N ASN A 314 1.72 40.54 -4.79
CA ASN A 314 1.12 40.23 -3.49
C ASN A 314 -0.30 40.80 -3.44
N PRO A 315 -1.36 39.97 -3.44
CA PRO A 315 -1.35 38.50 -3.41
C PRO A 315 -0.68 37.86 -4.63
N TYR A 316 -0.10 36.68 -4.44
CA TYR A 316 0.60 35.92 -5.48
C TYR A 316 -0.37 34.91 -6.09
N THR A 317 -0.54 34.92 -7.41
CA THR A 317 -1.42 33.99 -8.12
C THR A 317 -0.59 33.16 -9.08
N PHE A 318 -0.83 31.85 -9.06
CA PHE A 318 -0.12 30.90 -9.91
C PHE A 318 -1.02 29.68 -10.19
N ASN A 319 -0.63 28.92 -11.19
CA ASN A 319 -1.36 27.74 -11.63
C ASN A 319 -0.44 26.52 -11.48
N PRO A 320 -0.70 25.61 -10.53
CA PRO A 320 -0.08 24.30 -10.56
C PRO A 320 -0.30 23.65 -11.92
N LEU A 321 0.74 23.02 -12.45
CA LEU A 321 0.70 22.37 -13.76
C LEU A 321 0.55 20.86 -13.60
N LEU A 322 -0.24 20.26 -14.46
CA LEU A 322 -0.17 18.84 -14.75
C LEU A 322 0.98 18.59 -15.74
N PRO A 323 1.66 17.42 -15.66
CA PRO A 323 2.59 16.99 -16.70
C PRO A 323 1.92 16.94 -18.07
N ASP A 324 2.69 17.20 -19.14
CA ASP A 324 2.17 17.22 -20.52
C ASP A 324 1.58 15.85 -20.95
N ASP A 325 2.02 14.78 -20.30
CA ASP A 325 1.67 13.38 -20.47
C ASP A 325 0.85 12.83 -19.29
N ALA A 326 0.08 13.70 -18.61
CA ALA A 326 -0.92 13.28 -17.63
C ALA A 326 -2.04 12.38 -18.24
N GLY A 327 -2.12 12.27 -19.56
CA GLY A 327 -3.03 11.34 -20.24
C GLY A 327 -4.50 11.66 -19.96
N ASP A 328 -5.24 10.66 -19.47
CA ASP A 328 -6.65 10.80 -19.10
C ASP A 328 -6.87 11.49 -17.74
N TRP A 329 -5.81 11.88 -17.03
CA TRP A 329 -5.91 12.56 -15.74
C TRP A 329 -5.94 14.07 -15.95
N ASP A 330 -7.08 14.71 -15.68
CA ASP A 330 -7.28 16.12 -16.00
C ASP A 330 -8.18 16.84 -14.98
N TRP A 331 -8.18 18.16 -15.07
CA TRP A 331 -9.01 19.05 -14.28
C TRP A 331 -10.50 18.71 -14.45
N PRO A 332 -11.35 18.94 -13.43
CA PRO A 332 -11.11 19.67 -12.19
C PRO A 332 -10.21 18.98 -11.15
N ALA A 333 -9.62 19.74 -10.23
CA ALA A 333 -9.00 19.18 -9.03
C ALA A 333 -10.07 18.55 -8.13
N VAL A 334 -9.68 17.52 -7.39
CA VAL A 334 -10.54 16.87 -6.40
C VAL A 334 -10.74 17.83 -5.23
N ALA A 335 -12.00 18.13 -4.90
CA ALA A 335 -12.31 19.06 -3.82
C ALA A 335 -11.77 18.56 -2.46
N GLY A 336 -11.01 19.40 -1.77
CA GLY A 336 -10.42 19.06 -0.47
C GLY A 336 -9.13 18.24 -0.50
N SER A 337 -8.58 17.89 -1.67
CA SER A 337 -7.23 17.30 -1.80
C SER A 337 -6.12 18.34 -1.89
N VAL A 338 -6.43 19.58 -2.30
CA VAL A 338 -5.42 20.64 -2.49
C VAL A 338 -4.82 21.05 -1.15
N ARG A 339 -3.50 20.85 -1.01
CA ARG A 339 -2.70 21.30 0.14
C ARG A 339 -1.56 22.16 -0.35
N VAL A 340 -1.33 23.30 0.29
CA VAL A 340 -0.29 24.25 -0.10
C VAL A 340 0.70 24.45 1.05
N TYR A 341 1.98 24.37 0.74
CA TYR A 341 3.08 24.61 1.66
C TYR A 341 3.95 25.75 1.13
N LEU A 342 4.32 26.68 2.01
CA LEU A 342 5.25 27.77 1.73
C LEU A 342 6.51 27.57 2.57
N ASN A 343 7.64 27.31 1.93
CA ASN A 343 8.92 26.97 2.58
C ASN A 343 8.74 25.84 3.62
N GLY A 344 7.99 24.79 3.25
CA GLY A 344 7.66 23.67 4.13
C GLY A 344 6.58 23.95 5.19
N MET A 345 6.04 25.17 5.30
CA MET A 345 4.96 25.48 6.24
C MET A 345 3.60 25.36 5.57
N PHE A 346 2.71 24.53 6.13
CA PHE A 346 1.33 24.41 5.67
C PHE A 346 0.57 25.74 5.73
N LEU A 347 -0.18 26.02 4.66
CA LEU A 347 -1.09 27.15 4.54
C LEU A 347 -2.55 26.67 4.64
N GLU A 348 -3.44 27.50 5.19
CA GLU A 348 -4.87 27.17 5.28
C GLU A 348 -5.67 27.73 4.10
N GLU A 349 -6.53 26.88 3.52
CA GLU A 349 -7.48 27.29 2.48
C GLU A 349 -8.63 28.15 3.05
N GLY A 350 -8.98 29.23 2.34
CA GLY A 350 -10.17 30.04 2.55
C GLY A 350 -9.98 31.53 2.24
N ILE A 351 -11.10 32.20 1.92
CA ILE A 351 -11.17 33.64 1.54
C ILE A 351 -10.49 34.57 2.56
N ALA A 352 -10.50 34.21 3.84
CA ALA A 352 -9.86 34.96 4.92
C ALA A 352 -8.78 34.16 5.65
N ARG A 353 -8.21 33.14 4.98
CA ARG A 353 -7.13 32.30 5.47
C ARG A 353 -5.83 32.65 4.76
N ASP A 354 -5.02 31.67 4.35
CA ASP A 354 -3.70 31.90 3.76
C ASP A 354 -3.72 31.76 2.22
N TYR A 355 -4.66 30.99 1.65
CA TYR A 355 -4.87 30.94 0.20
C TYR A 355 -6.33 30.72 -0.19
N GLU A 356 -6.66 31.02 -1.44
CA GLU A 356 -7.94 30.72 -2.07
C GLU A 356 -7.71 29.90 -3.34
N VAL A 357 -8.50 28.85 -3.55
CA VAL A 357 -8.64 28.21 -4.87
C VAL A 357 -9.67 29.01 -5.67
N LEU A 358 -9.21 29.65 -6.75
CA LEU A 358 -10.02 30.56 -7.57
C LEU A 358 -10.85 29.82 -8.62
N SER A 359 -10.25 28.78 -9.23
CA SER A 359 -10.88 27.87 -10.19
C SER A 359 -10.36 26.46 -9.98
N SER A 360 -11.13 25.46 -10.43
CA SER A 360 -10.81 24.02 -10.55
C SER A 360 -11.73 23.05 -9.80
N TYR A 361 -12.71 23.45 -8.98
CA TYR A 361 -13.60 22.46 -8.34
C TYR A 361 -14.90 22.15 -9.08
N THR A 362 -15.29 23.02 -10.02
CA THR A 362 -16.64 22.99 -10.62
C THR A 362 -16.68 23.14 -12.12
N ALA A 363 -15.56 23.50 -12.75
CA ALA A 363 -15.42 23.67 -14.20
C ALA A 363 -14.12 22.98 -14.65
N GLU A 364 -14.05 22.62 -15.93
CA GLU A 364 -12.90 22.04 -16.65
C GLU A 364 -11.78 23.09 -16.78
N GLU A 365 -11.46 23.73 -15.67
CA GLU A 365 -10.55 24.85 -15.54
C GLU A 365 -9.36 24.38 -14.73
N ALA A 366 -8.18 24.80 -15.20
CA ALA A 366 -6.95 24.58 -14.48
C ALA A 366 -7.03 25.12 -13.04
N LEU A 367 -6.31 24.48 -12.14
CA LEU A 367 -6.12 24.95 -10.78
C LEU A 367 -5.43 26.30 -10.79
N GLU A 368 -6.14 27.31 -10.29
CA GLU A 368 -5.59 28.64 -10.03
C GLU A 368 -5.65 28.90 -8.53
N ILE A 369 -4.48 29.17 -7.94
CA ILE A 369 -4.33 29.41 -6.52
C ILE A 369 -3.88 30.85 -6.31
N LYS A 370 -4.54 31.53 -5.38
CA LYS A 370 -4.17 32.86 -4.91
C LYS A 370 -3.70 32.79 -3.48
N LEU A 371 -2.43 33.11 -3.25
CA LEU A 371 -1.78 33.17 -1.94
C LEU A 371 -1.86 34.57 -1.34
N HIS A 372 -2.23 34.61 -0.08
CA HIS A 372 -2.17 35.77 0.81
C HIS A 372 -1.82 35.31 2.23
N PRO A 373 -0.61 34.75 2.45
CA PRO A 373 -0.25 34.16 3.73
C PRO A 373 -0.33 35.19 4.86
N ARG A 374 -0.90 34.80 6.00
CA ARG A 374 -0.96 35.67 7.19
C ARG A 374 0.42 35.91 7.81
N SER A 375 1.39 35.05 7.52
CA SER A 375 2.78 35.15 7.94
C SER A 375 3.53 36.32 7.27
N GLY A 376 3.02 36.85 6.16
CA GLY A 376 3.61 37.98 5.46
C GLY A 376 3.50 37.85 3.93
N PRO A 377 4.00 38.86 3.18
CA PRO A 377 4.04 38.79 1.74
C PRO A 377 4.99 37.69 1.25
N ILE A 378 4.62 37.09 0.13
CA ILE A 378 5.46 36.19 -0.66
C ILE A 378 6.67 36.96 -1.18
N LYS A 379 7.84 36.32 -1.14
CA LYS A 379 9.13 36.86 -1.55
C LYS A 379 9.72 36.07 -2.71
N GLU A 380 10.65 36.70 -3.41
CA GLU A 380 11.55 36.01 -4.35
C GLU A 380 12.25 34.85 -3.64
N ASP A 381 12.45 33.75 -4.37
CA ASP A 381 13.06 32.50 -3.90
C ASP A 381 12.27 31.73 -2.82
N ASP A 382 11.06 32.18 -2.44
CA ASP A 382 10.18 31.33 -1.64
C ASP A 382 9.80 30.08 -2.44
N GLU A 383 9.83 28.92 -1.79
CA GLU A 383 9.39 27.65 -2.36
C GLU A 383 7.92 27.41 -2.02
N ILE A 384 7.12 27.12 -3.04
CA ILE A 384 5.72 26.75 -2.93
C ILE A 384 5.58 25.29 -3.37
N VAL A 385 5.07 24.44 -2.48
CA VAL A 385 4.72 23.06 -2.80
C VAL A 385 3.21 22.93 -2.77
N VAL A 386 2.63 22.37 -3.83
CA VAL A 386 1.20 22.07 -3.91
C VAL A 386 1.01 20.58 -4.13
N VAL A 387 0.31 19.94 -3.22
CA VAL A 387 -0.16 18.56 -3.36
C VAL A 387 -1.64 18.61 -3.72
N PHE A 388 -2.05 17.89 -4.75
CA PHE A 388 -3.44 17.84 -5.18
C PHE A 388 -3.74 16.57 -5.95
N LYS A 389 -5.01 16.16 -5.96
CA LYS A 389 -5.51 15.11 -6.84
C LYS A 389 -6.36 15.67 -7.97
N VAL A 390 -6.36 15.00 -9.11
CA VAL A 390 -7.29 15.24 -10.23
C VAL A 390 -8.10 13.98 -10.54
N TRP A 391 -9.14 14.11 -11.34
CA TRP A 391 -10.01 12.99 -11.72
C TRP A 391 -9.48 12.29 -12.98
N LYS A 392 -9.75 10.99 -13.09
CA LYS A 392 -9.64 10.33 -14.39
C LYS A 392 -10.83 10.70 -15.26
N HIS A 393 -10.56 11.16 -16.47
CA HIS A 393 -11.53 11.25 -17.54
C HIS A 393 -11.81 9.84 -18.08
N VAL A 394 -12.91 9.22 -17.64
CA VAL A 394 -13.29 7.88 -18.10
C VAL A 394 -14.07 8.04 -19.41
N CYS A 395 -13.36 7.98 -20.53
CA CYS A 395 -14.00 7.93 -21.85
C CYS A 395 -14.56 6.50 -22.06
N PRO A 396 -15.87 6.32 -22.38
CA PRO A 396 -16.51 4.99 -22.51
C PRO A 396 -16.05 4.13 -23.70
N ASP A 397 -14.82 4.29 -24.19
CA ASP A 397 -14.44 4.06 -25.59
C ASP A 397 -14.19 2.60 -25.98
N HIS A 398 -15.05 1.69 -25.51
CA HIS A 398 -15.42 0.49 -26.27
C HIS A 398 -16.89 0.53 -26.77
N PHE A 399 -17.59 1.65 -26.59
CA PHE A 399 -18.89 1.90 -27.23
C PHE A 399 -18.79 3.09 -28.19
N ASP A 400 -19.01 2.81 -29.48
CA ASP A 400 -19.06 3.72 -30.66
C ASP A 400 -20.06 4.91 -30.58
N ASP A 401 -20.45 5.38 -29.40
CA ASP A 401 -21.35 6.53 -29.25
C ASP A 401 -20.54 7.77 -28.86
N TYR A 402 -19.94 8.38 -29.89
CA TYR A 402 -19.11 9.61 -29.84
C TYR A 402 -19.91 10.87 -29.49
N ASN A 403 -20.89 10.78 -28.60
CA ASN A 403 -21.84 11.86 -28.34
C ASN A 403 -22.41 11.83 -26.93
N ASP A 404 -21.55 11.58 -25.93
CA ASP A 404 -21.97 11.56 -24.54
C ASP A 404 -21.34 12.68 -23.72
N ASP A 405 -22.16 13.69 -23.40
CA ASP A 405 -21.86 14.79 -22.47
C ASP A 405 -21.77 14.31 -21.00
N ARG A 406 -21.16 13.14 -20.75
CA ARG A 406 -21.14 12.49 -19.42
C ARG A 406 -20.08 13.12 -18.50
N PRO A 407 -20.39 13.33 -17.21
CA PRO A 407 -19.53 14.05 -16.27
C PRO A 407 -18.30 13.23 -15.82
N TRP A 408 -17.22 13.93 -15.46
CA TRP A 408 -15.95 13.54 -14.80
C TRP A 408 -16.03 12.53 -13.63
N ARG A 409 -17.23 12.11 -13.24
CA ARG A 409 -17.56 11.34 -12.04
C ARG A 409 -18.55 10.22 -12.36
N ASN A 410 -18.17 9.34 -13.28
CA ASN A 410 -19.02 8.21 -13.65
C ASN A 410 -18.57 6.90 -12.96
N GLY A 411 -18.11 7.01 -11.71
CA GLY A 411 -17.65 5.88 -10.91
C GLY A 411 -16.38 5.23 -11.48
N VAL A 412 -16.24 3.93 -11.25
CA VAL A 412 -15.08 3.14 -11.69
C VAL A 412 -15.39 2.40 -12.99
N PRO A 413 -14.48 2.36 -13.98
CA PRO A 413 -14.73 1.71 -15.27
C PRO A 413 -14.90 0.20 -15.15
N HIS A 414 -15.48 -0.40 -16.18
CA HIS A 414 -15.57 -1.85 -16.38
C HIS A 414 -14.25 -2.46 -16.87
N LEU A 415 -13.12 -1.94 -16.38
CA LEU A 415 -11.77 -2.30 -16.79
C LEU A 415 -10.98 -2.75 -15.57
N TYR A 416 -9.96 -3.55 -15.78
CA TYR A 416 -8.99 -3.93 -14.74
C TYR A 416 -7.58 -3.88 -15.30
N ASP A 417 -6.60 -3.72 -14.42
CA ASP A 417 -5.18 -3.79 -14.80
C ASP A 417 -4.62 -5.16 -14.46
N MET A 418 -3.61 -5.61 -15.20
CA MET A 418 -3.02 -6.93 -15.01
C MET A 418 -1.50 -6.85 -15.02
N VAL A 419 -0.85 -7.59 -14.13
CA VAL A 419 0.58 -7.87 -14.23
C VAL A 419 0.74 -9.33 -14.59
N GLN A 420 1.64 -9.60 -15.53
CA GLN A 420 2.14 -10.94 -15.81
C GLN A 420 3.62 -10.99 -15.41
N VAL A 421 4.01 -12.07 -14.74
CA VAL A 421 5.41 -12.34 -14.37
C VAL A 421 5.77 -13.73 -14.88
N ILE A 422 6.78 -13.84 -15.73
CA ILE A 422 7.23 -15.11 -16.32
C ILE A 422 8.63 -15.42 -15.79
N SER A 423 8.84 -16.61 -15.24
CA SER A 423 10.18 -17.03 -14.77
C SER A 423 11.19 -17.03 -15.92
N GLU A 424 12.47 -16.71 -15.64
CA GLU A 424 13.52 -16.70 -16.68
C GLU A 424 13.69 -18.06 -17.37
N ASP A 425 13.47 -19.17 -16.64
CA ASP A 425 13.48 -20.54 -17.19
C ASP A 425 12.24 -20.88 -18.03
N LYS A 426 11.24 -19.99 -18.06
CA LYS A 426 9.98 -20.14 -18.81
C LYS A 426 9.17 -21.36 -18.37
N GLU A 427 9.33 -21.81 -17.13
CA GLU A 427 8.56 -22.93 -16.58
C GLU A 427 7.27 -22.46 -15.88
N PHE A 428 7.21 -21.21 -15.41
CA PHE A 428 6.13 -20.70 -14.58
C PHE A 428 5.66 -19.31 -15.00
N VAL A 429 4.38 -19.03 -14.75
CA VAL A 429 3.78 -17.71 -14.91
C VAL A 429 2.95 -17.34 -13.68
N GLY A 430 3.34 -16.24 -13.07
CA GLY A 430 2.58 -15.49 -12.09
C GLY A 430 1.69 -14.45 -12.75
N TRP A 431 0.56 -14.14 -12.12
CA TRP A 431 -0.27 -13.02 -12.55
C TRP A 431 -0.91 -12.29 -11.37
N LYS A 432 -1.20 -11.02 -11.62
CA LYS A 432 -1.99 -10.16 -10.75
C LYS A 432 -3.06 -9.46 -11.57
N ALA A 433 -4.25 -9.27 -11.02
CA ALA A 433 -5.26 -8.41 -11.62
C ALA A 433 -5.82 -7.44 -10.57
N PHE A 434 -5.97 -6.16 -10.94
CA PHE A 434 -6.35 -5.07 -10.05
C PHE A 434 -7.66 -4.43 -10.48
N TRP A 435 -8.58 -4.30 -9.54
CA TRP A 435 -9.84 -3.57 -9.74
C TRP A 435 -10.22 -2.76 -8.49
N PRO A 436 -10.68 -1.50 -8.58
CA PRO A 436 -10.68 -0.65 -9.77
C PRO A 436 -9.29 -0.52 -10.41
N VAL A 437 -9.23 -0.02 -11.64
CA VAL A 437 -7.95 0.30 -12.28
C VAL A 437 -7.12 1.24 -11.40
N LEU A 438 -5.82 1.06 -11.43
CA LEU A 438 -4.83 1.72 -10.60
C LEU A 438 -4.64 3.18 -11.03
N SER A 439 -4.25 4.03 -10.08
CA SER A 439 -3.81 5.39 -10.35
C SER A 439 -2.36 5.41 -10.84
N ASP A 440 -1.52 4.59 -10.19
CA ASP A 440 -0.09 4.49 -10.42
C ASP A 440 0.37 3.04 -10.31
N TYR A 441 1.34 2.66 -11.13
CA TYR A 441 1.78 1.27 -11.24
C TYR A 441 3.17 1.14 -11.85
N THR A 442 3.88 0.10 -11.42
CA THR A 442 5.19 -0.29 -11.97
C THR A 442 5.48 -1.78 -11.73
N PRO A 443 6.15 -2.47 -12.66
CA PRO A 443 6.76 -3.79 -12.43
C PRO A 443 8.15 -3.72 -11.76
N ASP A 444 8.77 -2.54 -11.61
CA ASP A 444 10.10 -2.29 -11.02
C ASP A 444 10.09 -1.20 -9.93
N GLY A 445 9.34 -1.49 -8.87
CA GLY A 445 9.18 -0.62 -7.72
C GLY A 445 10.37 -0.57 -6.75
N TRP A 446 11.53 -1.17 -7.07
CA TRP A 446 12.66 -1.29 -6.13
C TRP A 446 13.16 0.04 -5.59
N SER A 447 13.10 1.11 -6.38
CA SER A 447 13.54 2.44 -5.94
C SER A 447 12.50 3.17 -5.08
N MET A 448 11.25 2.70 -5.09
CA MET A 448 10.09 3.37 -4.51
C MET A 448 9.36 2.50 -3.49
N TRP A 449 9.90 1.34 -3.10
CA TRP A 449 9.22 0.35 -2.28
C TRP A 449 8.79 0.83 -0.89
N TRP A 450 9.25 1.99 -0.43
CA TRP A 450 8.86 2.62 0.84
C TRP A 450 8.15 3.97 0.69
N ASP A 451 7.97 4.49 -0.53
CA ASP A 451 7.35 5.79 -0.84
C ASP A 451 6.08 5.64 -1.67
N PRO A 452 5.08 6.52 -1.53
CA PRO A 452 3.92 6.56 -2.44
C PRO A 452 4.38 6.75 -3.89
N LEU A 453 3.63 6.18 -4.84
CA LEU A 453 3.90 6.45 -6.25
C LEU A 453 3.29 7.80 -6.61
N ILE A 454 4.10 8.68 -7.21
CA ILE A 454 3.61 9.98 -7.69
C ILE A 454 3.88 10.03 -9.17
N TRP A 455 2.81 9.92 -9.95
CA TRP A 455 2.85 10.01 -11.39
C TRP A 455 3.78 8.95 -12.04
N VAL A 456 3.59 7.69 -11.64
CA VAL A 456 4.28 6.50 -12.19
C VAL A 456 3.31 5.64 -12.99
N ASN A 457 3.62 5.39 -14.26
CA ASN A 457 2.82 4.59 -15.18
C ASN A 457 3.74 3.80 -16.12
N GLU A 458 4.38 2.78 -15.57
CA GLU A 458 5.33 1.92 -16.28
C GLU A 458 4.61 0.63 -16.68
N ASP A 459 4.11 0.61 -17.92
CA ASP A 459 3.47 -0.56 -18.54
C ASP A 459 4.49 -1.52 -19.14
N GLU A 460 5.44 -0.95 -19.89
CA GLU A 460 6.59 -1.64 -20.45
C GLU A 460 7.89 -1.01 -19.95
N MET A 461 8.85 -1.86 -19.62
CA MET A 461 10.19 -1.39 -19.26
C MET A 461 11.13 -1.46 -20.45
N SER A 462 11.92 -0.40 -20.63
CA SER A 462 12.99 -0.38 -21.66
C SER A 462 14.12 -1.38 -21.39
N THR A 463 14.18 -1.92 -20.17
CA THR A 463 15.08 -2.98 -19.73
C THR A 463 14.31 -3.78 -18.68
N GLU A 464 14.18 -5.09 -18.90
CA GLU A 464 13.51 -6.00 -17.96
C GLU A 464 14.17 -5.94 -16.58
N PRO A 465 13.39 -6.02 -15.49
CA PRO A 465 13.95 -6.07 -14.16
C PRO A 465 14.67 -7.41 -13.97
N ASP A 466 15.75 -7.42 -13.18
CA ASP A 466 16.37 -8.69 -12.80
C ASP A 466 15.35 -9.50 -11.96
N ILE A 467 14.82 -8.91 -10.88
CA ILE A 467 13.71 -9.47 -10.08
C ILE A 467 12.59 -8.44 -10.06
N PRO A 468 11.37 -8.76 -10.53
CA PRO A 468 10.27 -7.79 -10.52
C PRO A 468 9.84 -7.42 -9.10
N PHE A 469 9.64 -6.12 -8.88
CA PHE A 469 9.00 -5.60 -7.66
C PHE A 469 7.74 -4.86 -8.07
N THR A 470 6.60 -5.55 -8.00
CA THR A 470 5.34 -5.01 -8.51
C THR A 470 4.69 -4.09 -7.47
N ILE A 471 4.33 -2.89 -7.91
CA ILE A 471 3.52 -1.95 -7.13
C ILE A 471 2.29 -1.58 -7.94
N GLY A 472 1.12 -1.74 -7.31
CA GLY A 472 -0.13 -1.18 -7.80
C GLY A 472 -0.73 -0.28 -6.74
N GLU A 473 -1.01 0.97 -7.09
CA GLU A 473 -1.52 1.99 -6.17
C GLU A 473 -2.91 2.48 -6.55
N TRP A 474 -3.72 2.76 -5.53
CA TRP A 474 -4.99 3.46 -5.64
C TRP A 474 -4.96 4.75 -4.84
N ASP A 475 -5.45 5.79 -5.50
CA ASP A 475 -5.64 7.11 -4.95
C ASP A 475 -7.12 7.43 -4.77
N PHE A 476 -7.51 7.84 -3.57
CA PHE A 476 -8.90 8.13 -3.26
C PHE A 476 -9.07 9.05 -2.05
N MET A 477 -10.27 9.62 -1.93
CA MET A 477 -10.65 10.43 -0.77
C MET A 477 -11.71 9.69 0.07
N LEU A 478 -11.61 9.79 1.40
CA LEU A 478 -12.64 9.30 2.33
C LEU A 478 -13.19 10.42 3.22
N GLY A 479 -14.47 10.33 3.56
CA GLY A 479 -15.12 11.25 4.51
C GLY A 479 -15.37 12.65 3.98
N LYS A 480 -16.00 13.50 4.81
CA LYS A 480 -16.26 14.93 4.52
C LYS A 480 -16.81 15.23 3.10
N GLY A 481 -17.77 14.42 2.66
CA GLY A 481 -18.37 14.55 1.32
C GLY A 481 -18.00 13.41 0.37
N TYR A 482 -17.05 12.57 0.77
CA TYR A 482 -16.68 11.33 0.10
C TYR A 482 -17.19 10.10 0.86
N PRO A 483 -17.24 8.92 0.21
CA PRO A 483 -17.60 7.67 0.86
C PRO A 483 -16.75 7.39 2.12
N PRO A 484 -17.28 6.65 3.10
CA PRO A 484 -16.52 6.28 4.29
C PRO A 484 -15.60 5.07 4.06
N GLN A 485 -15.61 4.49 2.86
CA GLN A 485 -14.77 3.34 2.51
C GLN A 485 -14.37 3.34 1.04
N PHE A 486 -13.23 2.74 0.75
CA PHE A 486 -12.76 2.37 -0.58
C PHE A 486 -12.44 0.88 -0.62
N ARG A 487 -12.61 0.23 -1.77
CA ARG A 487 -12.24 -1.18 -1.95
C ARG A 487 -11.33 -1.34 -3.16
N GLY A 488 -10.07 -1.70 -2.91
CA GLY A 488 -9.23 -2.35 -3.90
C GLY A 488 -9.54 -3.84 -3.96
N VAL A 489 -9.34 -4.45 -5.12
CA VAL A 489 -9.44 -5.88 -5.36
C VAL A 489 -8.20 -6.31 -6.11
N GLU A 490 -7.56 -7.34 -5.58
CA GLU A 490 -6.43 -7.99 -6.21
C GLU A 490 -6.76 -9.46 -6.42
N VAL A 491 -6.37 -10.00 -7.56
CA VAL A 491 -6.38 -11.43 -7.83
C VAL A 491 -4.95 -11.83 -8.15
N VAL A 492 -4.34 -12.66 -7.31
CA VAL A 492 -2.96 -13.12 -7.49
C VAL A 492 -2.95 -14.63 -7.72
N GLY A 493 -2.15 -15.11 -8.66
CA GLY A 493 -2.07 -16.52 -9.01
C GLY A 493 -0.73 -16.94 -9.59
N LEU A 494 -0.51 -18.26 -9.62
CA LEU A 494 0.71 -18.88 -10.13
C LEU A 494 0.40 -20.24 -10.76
N THR A 495 0.97 -20.52 -11.93
CA THR A 495 0.84 -21.81 -12.61
C THR A 495 2.07 -22.10 -13.47
N ASP A 496 2.13 -23.31 -14.02
CA ASP A 496 3.03 -23.66 -15.13
C ASP A 496 2.82 -22.73 -16.32
N LEU A 497 3.86 -22.48 -17.11
CA LEU A 497 3.77 -21.64 -18.29
C LEU A 497 2.78 -22.25 -19.30
N HIS A 498 1.61 -21.63 -19.44
CA HIS A 498 0.57 -22.07 -20.37
C HIS A 498 -0.11 -20.85 -21.02
N ASP A 499 -0.05 -20.76 -22.34
CA ASP A 499 -0.62 -19.65 -23.14
C ASP A 499 -0.22 -18.25 -22.64
N ALA A 500 0.98 -18.12 -22.08
CA ALA A 500 1.57 -16.83 -21.73
C ALA A 500 2.46 -16.37 -22.88
N THR A 501 2.05 -15.30 -23.55
CA THR A 501 2.83 -14.61 -24.58
C THR A 501 3.25 -13.25 -24.04
N ASP A 502 4.49 -12.88 -24.31
CA ASP A 502 5.05 -11.57 -24.02
C ASP A 502 5.69 -11.02 -25.32
N ASP A 503 5.64 -9.72 -25.57
CA ASP A 503 6.11 -9.15 -26.85
C ASP A 503 7.65 -9.02 -26.90
N ASN A 504 8.31 -9.00 -25.73
CA ASN A 504 9.76 -9.11 -25.59
C ASN A 504 10.25 -10.56 -25.59
N PHE A 505 9.32 -11.51 -25.48
CA PHE A 505 9.52 -12.92 -25.72
C PHE A 505 9.55 -13.18 -27.23
N ASP A 506 10.74 -13.23 -27.81
CA ASP A 506 10.93 -13.71 -29.19
C ASP A 506 10.14 -15.02 -29.38
N GLU A 507 9.19 -15.03 -30.33
CA GLU A 507 8.31 -16.15 -30.75
C GLU A 507 9.10 -17.37 -31.33
N ALA A 508 10.32 -17.62 -30.89
CA ALA A 508 11.19 -18.67 -31.40
C ALA A 508 11.47 -19.74 -30.35
N ASP A 509 10.44 -20.40 -29.81
CA ASP A 509 10.49 -21.85 -29.45
C ASP A 509 9.23 -22.33 -28.71
N VAL A 510 8.03 -22.11 -29.26
CA VAL A 510 6.85 -22.92 -28.86
C VAL A 510 6.87 -24.20 -29.70
N GLY A 511 7.76 -25.12 -29.32
CA GLY A 511 7.87 -26.45 -29.90
C GLY A 511 6.72 -27.35 -29.46
N THR A 512 5.71 -27.50 -30.34
CA THR A 512 4.75 -28.61 -30.51
C THR A 512 4.22 -29.37 -29.29
#